data_AF-A0A1A3P2P3-F1
#
_entry.id   AF-A0A1A3P2P3-F1
#
_cell.length_a   1.000
_cell.length_b   1.000
_cell.length_c   1.000
_cell.angle_alpha   90.00
_cell.angle_beta   90.00
_cell.angle_gamma   90.00
#
_symmetry.space_group_name_H-M   'P 1'
#
loop_
_entity.id
_entity.type
_entity.pdbx_description
1 polymer ?
#
loop_
_entity_poly.entity_id
_entity_poly.type
_entity_poly.pdbx_seq_one_letter_code
_entity_poly.pdbx_strand_id
1 'polypeptide(L)'
;MSFSEGIGTLKLECPQTHPVGRILRESAYQSVQYDPGASVGPRRFWPEDGEQVTFTARCRFCDKPVGDATAALQAKFAELLADTVETNRTATLPYL
;
A
#
# COMPACT_ATOMS: atom_id res chain seq x y z
N MET A 1 -3.00 -27.07 0.31
CA MET A 1 -2.32 -26.24 1.33
C MET A 1 -1.58 -25.18 0.57
N SER A 2 -2.27 -24.09 0.25
CA SER A 2 -1.81 -23.08 -0.69
C SER A 2 -0.97 -22.06 0.10
N PHE A 3 0.35 -22.16 -0.01
CA PHE A 3 1.33 -21.30 0.66
C PHE A 3 1.29 -19.82 0.23
N SER A 4 0.26 -19.42 -0.51
CA SER A 4 0.08 -18.07 -1.08
C SER A 4 -1.07 -17.30 -0.44
N GLU A 5 -1.82 -17.90 0.48
CA GLU A 5 -2.86 -17.21 1.25
C GLU A 5 -2.18 -16.18 2.18
N GLY A 6 -2.24 -14.90 1.83
CA GLY A 6 -1.68 -13.82 2.64
C GLY A 6 -0.36 -13.22 2.14
N ILE A 7 0.04 -13.44 0.89
CA ILE A 7 1.16 -12.72 0.24
C ILE A 7 0.59 -11.83 -0.85
N GLY A 8 0.86 -10.53 -0.76
CA GLY A 8 0.28 -9.55 -1.67
C GLY A 8 1.11 -8.28 -1.77
N THR A 9 1.12 -7.67 -2.95
CA THR A 9 1.78 -6.37 -3.20
C THR A 9 0.78 -5.36 -3.72
N LEU A 10 0.44 -4.35 -2.93
CA LEU A 10 -0.37 -3.21 -3.34
C LEU A 10 0.52 -2.04 -3.72
N LYS A 11 0.66 -1.79 -5.01
CA LYS A 11 1.37 -0.64 -5.56
C LYS A 11 0.51 0.61 -5.35
N LEU A 12 1.10 1.69 -4.85
CA LEU A 12 0.44 2.97 -4.67
C LEU A 12 0.89 3.94 -5.74
N GLU A 13 -0.08 4.54 -6.41
CA GLU A 13 0.16 5.52 -7.48
C GLU A 13 -0.68 6.78 -7.28
N CYS A 14 -0.26 7.88 -7.91
CA CYS A 14 -1.06 9.10 -7.94
C CYS A 14 -2.07 9.07 -9.11
N PRO A 15 -3.01 10.03 -9.22
CA PRO A 15 -4.00 10.09 -10.30
C PRO A 15 -3.41 10.23 -11.71
N GLN A 16 -2.11 10.49 -11.80
CA GLN A 16 -1.35 10.56 -13.05
C GLN A 16 -0.56 9.28 -13.32
N THR A 17 -0.87 8.18 -12.62
CA THR A 17 -0.19 6.89 -12.74
C THR A 17 1.30 6.94 -12.35
N HIS A 18 1.70 7.91 -11.52
CA HIS A 18 3.07 7.97 -11.03
C HIS A 18 3.26 7.08 -9.80
N PRO A 19 4.36 6.33 -9.69
CA PRO A 19 4.64 5.49 -8.53
C PRO A 19 4.92 6.36 -7.30
N VAL A 20 4.09 6.22 -6.27
CA VAL A 20 4.22 6.95 -5.00
C VAL A 20 4.81 6.04 -3.91
N GLY A 21 4.52 4.74 -3.97
CA GLY A 21 5.03 3.75 -3.03
C GLY A 21 4.46 2.37 -3.32
N ARG A 22 4.75 1.41 -2.45
CA ARG A 22 4.15 0.08 -2.50
C ARG A 22 4.06 -0.51 -1.10
N ILE A 23 2.98 -1.21 -0.87
CA ILE A 23 2.73 -2.01 0.32
C ILE A 23 2.95 -3.46 -0.09
N LEU A 24 3.75 -4.19 0.67
CA LEU A 24 4.02 -5.59 0.40
C LEU A 24 3.92 -6.40 1.69
N ARG A 25 3.42 -7.62 1.55
CA ARG A 25 3.42 -8.64 2.59
C ARG A 25 4.13 -9.86 2.04
N GLU A 26 5.34 -10.11 2.52
CA GLU A 26 6.24 -11.16 2.02
C GLU A 26 5.86 -12.56 2.54
N SER A 27 5.10 -12.65 3.63
CA SER A 27 4.57 -13.91 4.16
C SER A 27 3.31 -13.69 4.98
N ALA A 28 2.44 -14.70 5.04
CA ALA A 28 1.22 -14.69 5.86
C ALA A 28 1.49 -14.43 7.36
N TYR A 29 2.67 -14.81 7.85
CA TYR A 29 3.10 -14.57 9.23
C TYR A 29 3.91 -13.27 9.41
N GLN A 30 4.27 -12.60 8.31
CA GLN A 30 4.98 -11.33 8.35
C GLN A 30 3.98 -10.18 8.35
N SER A 31 4.32 -9.13 9.09
CA SER A 31 3.56 -7.90 9.09
C SER A 31 3.69 -7.16 7.75
N VAL A 32 2.67 -6.38 7.45
CA VAL A 32 2.61 -5.57 6.23
C VAL A 32 3.70 -4.51 6.27
N GLN A 33 4.56 -4.52 5.24
CA GLN A 33 5.59 -3.51 5.07
C GLN A 33 5.16 -2.46 4.07
N TYR A 34 5.48 -1.21 4.36
CA TYR A 34 5.31 -0.13 3.42
C TYR A 34 6.66 0.42 3.00
N ASP A 35 6.87 0.34 1.70
CA ASP A 35 8.04 0.87 1.00
C ASP A 35 7.58 2.14 0.26
N PRO A 36 7.81 3.34 0.84
CA PRO A 36 7.49 4.61 0.19
C PRO A 36 8.31 4.92 -1.08
N GLY A 37 9.03 3.93 -1.62
CA GLY A 37 10.00 4.13 -2.70
C GLY A 37 11.23 4.90 -2.22
N ALA A 38 12.26 4.91 -3.06
CA ALA A 38 13.66 5.18 -2.74
C ALA A 38 14.03 6.61 -2.25
N SER A 39 13.11 7.40 -1.67
CA SER A 39 13.44 8.76 -1.20
C SER A 39 12.69 9.24 0.05
N VAL A 40 11.86 8.41 0.70
CA VAL A 40 11.08 8.82 1.89
C VAL A 40 11.34 7.88 3.08
N GLY A 41 12.59 7.88 3.55
CA GLY A 41 12.97 7.24 4.82
C GLY A 41 13.02 5.70 4.81
N PRO A 42 13.48 5.09 5.92
CA PRO A 42 13.59 3.63 6.04
C PRO A 42 12.22 2.97 5.82
N ARG A 43 12.20 1.73 5.31
CA ARG A 43 10.98 0.91 5.24
C ARG A 43 10.27 0.97 6.58
N ARG A 44 9.06 1.52 6.58
CA ARG A 44 8.27 1.63 7.80
C ARG A 44 7.29 0.48 7.84
N PHE A 45 7.01 0.04 9.05
CA PHE A 45 5.85 -0.80 9.30
C PHE A 45 4.61 -0.05 8.82
N TRP A 46 3.74 -0.73 8.07
CA TRP A 46 2.45 -0.16 7.73
C TRP A 46 1.62 -0.10 9.03
N PRO A 47 1.07 1.08 9.40
CA PRO A 47 0.31 1.20 10.64
C PRO A 47 -0.89 0.25 10.61
N GLU A 48 -1.09 -0.43 11.73
CA GLU A 48 -2.23 -1.29 11.99
C GLU A 48 -3.52 -0.46 12.16
N ASP A 49 -4.66 -1.12 11.96
CA ASP A 49 -6.00 -0.53 11.98
C ASP A 49 -6.19 0.28 13.29
N GLY A 50 -6.39 1.60 13.16
CA GLY A 50 -6.67 2.50 14.29
C GLY A 50 -5.56 3.50 14.64
N GLU A 51 -4.33 3.35 14.16
CA GLU A 51 -3.22 4.24 14.57
C GLU A 51 -3.07 5.49 13.68
N GLN A 52 -3.43 5.39 12.40
CA GLN A 52 -3.47 6.53 11.48
C GLN A 52 -4.74 6.49 10.62
N VAL A 53 -5.60 7.50 10.78
CA VAL A 53 -6.88 7.61 10.05
C VAL A 53 -6.67 7.88 8.56
N THR A 54 -5.66 8.69 8.23
CA THR A 54 -5.39 9.12 6.85
C THR A 54 -3.95 8.80 6.49
N PHE A 55 -3.78 8.06 5.40
CA PHE A 55 -2.48 7.80 4.81
C PHE A 55 -2.13 8.96 3.87
N THR A 56 -1.03 9.67 4.16
CA THR A 56 -0.56 10.78 3.33
C THR A 56 0.82 10.49 2.78
N ALA A 57 0.99 10.59 1.47
CA ALA A 57 2.26 10.49 0.75
C ALA A 57 2.46 11.71 -0.17
N ARG A 58 3.68 11.96 -0.62
CA ARG A 58 3.96 13.05 -1.56
C ARG A 58 4.41 12.47 -2.88
N CYS A 59 3.68 12.75 -3.96
CA CYS A 59 4.08 12.33 -5.29
C CYS A 59 5.20 13.26 -5.78
N ARG A 60 6.41 12.72 -5.97
CA ARG A 60 7.57 13.51 -6.44
C ARG A 60 7.42 14.02 -7.88
N PHE A 61 6.67 13.31 -8.72
CA PHE A 61 6.45 13.69 -10.11
C PHE A 61 5.47 14.85 -10.25
N CYS A 62 4.41 14.86 -9.45
CA CYS A 62 3.45 15.95 -9.42
C CYS A 62 3.82 17.06 -8.42
N ASP A 63 4.81 16.80 -7.57
CA ASP A 63 5.14 17.53 -6.34
C ASP A 63 3.92 17.87 -5.45
N LYS A 64 2.91 17.00 -5.48
CA LYS A 64 1.64 17.18 -4.76
C LYS A 64 1.47 16.15 -3.66
N PRO A 65 0.88 16.53 -2.51
CA PRO A 65 0.44 15.56 -1.53
C PRO A 65 -0.70 14.73 -2.11
N VAL A 66 -0.61 13.42 -1.92
CA VAL A 66 -1.63 12.44 -2.26
C VAL A 66 -1.94 11.64 -1.01
N GLY A 67 -3.17 11.19 -0.86
CA GLY A 67 -3.54 10.46 0.33
C GLY A 67 -4.93 9.87 0.22
N ASP A 68 -5.14 8.86 1.03
CA ASP A 68 -6.39 8.12 1.07
C ASP A 68 -6.63 7.62 2.50
N ALA A 69 -7.83 7.09 2.77
CA ALA A 69 -8.11 6.56 4.08
C ALA A 69 -7.27 5.28 4.29
N THR A 70 -6.53 5.20 5.40
CA THR A 70 -5.72 4.00 5.71
C THR A 70 -6.61 2.76 5.73
N ALA A 71 -7.83 2.87 6.27
CA ALA A 71 -8.84 1.82 6.28
C ALA A 71 -9.26 1.39 4.85
N ALA A 72 -9.37 2.33 3.90
CA ALA A 72 -9.69 1.99 2.51
C ALA A 72 -8.53 1.25 1.81
N LEU A 73 -7.28 1.65 2.09
CA LEU A 73 -6.09 0.94 1.60
C LEU A 73 -5.95 -0.45 2.22
N GLN A 74 -6.23 -0.58 3.53
CA GLN A 74 -6.24 -1.86 4.23
C GLN A 74 -7.35 -2.77 3.70
N ALA A 75 -8.57 -2.26 3.47
CA ALA A 75 -9.64 -3.03 2.85
C ALA A 75 -9.24 -3.54 1.47
N LYS A 76 -8.70 -2.66 0.60
CA LYS A 76 -8.19 -3.06 -0.73
C LYS A 76 -7.08 -4.10 -0.65
N PHE A 77 -6.22 -4.02 0.37
CA PHE A 77 -5.15 -4.99 0.59
C PHE A 77 -5.69 -6.31 1.15
N ALA A 78 -6.65 -6.27 2.07
CA ALA A 78 -7.30 -7.46 2.60
C ALA A 78 -8.07 -8.23 1.51
N GLU A 79 -8.77 -7.51 0.62
CA GLU A 79 -9.36 -8.08 -0.59
C GLU A 79 -8.29 -8.76 -1.45
N LEU A 80 -7.14 -8.11 -1.68
CA LEU A 80 -6.04 -8.68 -2.45
C LEU A 80 -5.48 -9.96 -1.80
N LEU A 81 -5.36 -9.98 -0.48
CA LEU A 81 -4.85 -11.13 0.25
C LEU A 81 -5.86 -12.30 0.28
N ALA A 82 -7.16 -11.98 0.20
CA ALA A 82 -8.23 -12.96 0.06
C ALA A 82 -8.38 -13.46 -1.39
N ASP A 83 -7.86 -12.70 -2.36
CA ASP A 83 -7.83 -13.10 -3.75
C ASP A 83 -6.76 -14.17 -3.99
N THR A 84 -7.17 -15.29 -4.60
CA THR A 84 -6.27 -16.42 -4.88
C THR A 84 -5.65 -16.35 -6.28
N VAL A 85 -6.08 -15.37 -7.08
CA VAL A 85 -5.65 -15.18 -8.47
C VAL A 85 -4.69 -14.00 -8.57
N GLU A 86 -5.04 -12.87 -7.94
CA GLU A 86 -4.24 -11.65 -7.97
C GLU A 86 -3.39 -11.53 -6.70
N THR A 87 -2.06 -11.51 -6.85
CA THR A 87 -1.12 -11.22 -5.74
C THR A 87 -0.51 -9.83 -5.84
N ASN A 88 -0.86 -9.09 -6.89
CA ASN A 88 -0.48 -7.70 -7.05
C ASN A 88 -1.68 -6.87 -7.47
N ARG A 89 -1.84 -5.70 -6.85
CA ARG A 89 -2.89 -4.74 -7.19
C ARG A 89 -2.30 -3.35 -7.18
N THR A 90 -2.99 -2.43 -7.81
CA THR A 90 -2.58 -1.04 -7.86
C THR A 90 -3.70 -0.18 -7.27
N ALA A 91 -3.36 0.69 -6.33
CA ALA A 91 -4.29 1.63 -5.73
C ALA A 91 -3.87 3.06 -6.07
N THR A 92 -4.75 3.74 -6.77
CA THR A 92 -4.62 5.16 -7.07
C THR A 92 -5.06 5.97 -5.85
N LEU A 93 -4.15 6.79 -5.34
CA LEU A 93 -4.37 7.74 -4.25
C LEU A 93 -4.82 9.08 -4.84
N PRO A 94 -5.96 9.64 -4.42
CA PRO A 94 -6.36 10.97 -4.83
C PRO A 94 -5.41 12.04 -4.26
N TYR A 95 -5.43 13.22 -4.87
CA TYR A 95 -4.75 14.39 -4.30
C TYR A 95 -5.46 14.85 -3.02
N LEU A 96 -4.67 15.24 -2.02
CA LEU A 96 -5.18 15.87 -0.79
C LEU A 96 -5.45 17.37 -1.00
#